data_AF-A0A7X7DX93-F1
#
_entry.id   AF-A0A7X7DX93-F1
#
_cell.length_a   1.000
_cell.length_b   1.000
_cell.length_c   1.000
_cell.angle_alpha   90.00
_cell.angle_beta   90.00
_cell.angle_gamma   90.00
#
_symmetry.space_group_name_H-M   'P 1'
#
loop_
_entity.id
_entity.type
_entity.pdbx_description
1 polymer ?
#
loop_
_entity_poly.entity_id
_entity_poly.type
_entity_poly.pdbx_seq_one_letter_code
_entity_poly.pdbx_strand_id
1 'polypeptide(L)'
;MKNRVRLILLLLYVFIAFSGMSCMRYLTTDHNRVLLEGVDIQQTLKIASVEMERKTGRLGSSLFIWVIRDQNITPDDASVVAELYQKYIDSLKNKFDVWHLTWAISNMYKSGDDSVKAVLQAVYDDAVVRAEKQKGLADKMVNGEKIYRGDAHSGGRAFARKHVVVPGNKKYQQSFDQYMKRKHGT
;
A
#
# COMPACT_ATOMS: atom_id res chain seq x y z
N MET A 1 15.18 -30.62 -35.38
CA MET A 1 15.36 -29.33 -34.66
C MET A 1 14.10 -28.45 -34.60
N LYS A 2 13.37 -28.20 -35.71
CA LYS A 2 12.16 -27.33 -35.74
C LYS A 2 11.06 -27.69 -34.70
N ASN A 3 10.83 -28.98 -34.43
CA ASN A 3 9.80 -29.42 -33.49
C ASN A 3 10.16 -29.16 -32.01
N ARG A 4 11.45 -29.13 -31.66
CA ARG A 4 11.91 -28.80 -30.31
C ARG A 4 11.78 -27.30 -30.01
N VAL A 5 12.04 -26.46 -31.00
CA VAL A 5 11.88 -24.99 -30.88
C VAL A 5 10.40 -24.60 -30.73
N ARG A 6 9.49 -25.25 -31.47
CA ARG A 6 8.04 -25.04 -31.32
C ARG A 6 7.52 -25.45 -29.94
N LEU A 7 8.00 -26.56 -29.39
CA LEU A 7 7.62 -27.01 -28.05
C LEU A 7 8.13 -26.05 -26.95
N ILE A 8 9.37 -25.55 -27.07
CA ILE A 8 9.93 -24.57 -26.14
C ILE A 8 9.16 -23.25 -26.20
N LEU A 9 8.82 -22.76 -27.39
CA LEU A 9 8.01 -21.54 -27.55
C LEU A 9 6.59 -21.72 -27.00
N LEU A 10 5.97 -22.88 -27.19
CA LEU A 10 4.65 -23.19 -26.63
C LEU A 10 4.70 -23.24 -25.09
N LEU A 11 5.73 -23.87 -24.52
CA LEU A 11 5.94 -23.91 -23.07
C LEU A 11 6.23 -22.52 -22.49
N LEU A 12 7.00 -21.68 -23.18
CA LEU A 12 7.23 -20.29 -22.79
C LEU A 12 5.92 -19.49 -22.83
N TYR A 13 5.08 -19.70 -23.85
CA TYR A 13 3.78 -19.05 -23.98
C TYR A 13 2.80 -19.48 -22.87
N VAL A 14 2.78 -20.78 -22.52
CA VAL A 14 2.01 -21.28 -21.38
C VAL A 14 2.56 -20.74 -20.06
N PHE A 15 3.89 -20.65 -19.90
CA PHE A 15 4.51 -20.09 -18.70
C PHE A 15 4.22 -18.58 -18.54
N ILE A 16 4.25 -17.81 -19.63
CA ILE A 16 3.87 -16.39 -19.66
C ILE A 16 2.35 -16.23 -19.41
N ALA A 17 1.52 -17.09 -20.00
CA ALA A 17 0.07 -17.08 -19.78
C ALA A 17 -0.33 -17.46 -18.34
N PHE A 18 0.40 -18.39 -17.70
CA PHE A 18 0.16 -18.77 -16.30
C PHE A 18 0.75 -17.79 -15.29
N SER A 19 1.84 -17.08 -15.63
CA SER A 19 2.42 -16.06 -14.75
C SER A 19 1.60 -14.76 -14.73
N GLY A 20 0.73 -14.52 -15.72
CA GLY A 20 -0.20 -13.38 -15.76
C GLY A 20 -1.39 -13.45 -14.78
N MET A 21 -1.69 -14.62 -14.20
CA MET A 21 -2.85 -14.80 -13.29
C MET A 21 -2.53 -14.59 -11.80
N SER A 22 -1.29 -14.26 -11.44
CA SER A 22 -0.83 -14.22 -10.04
C SER A 22 -0.73 -12.81 -9.42
N CYS A 23 -1.26 -11.77 -10.05
CA CYS A 23 -0.97 -10.39 -9.63
C CYS A 23 -1.73 -9.91 -8.37
N MET A 24 -2.74 -10.66 -7.88
CA MET A 24 -3.64 -10.22 -6.79
C MET A 24 -3.98 -11.35 -5.79
N ARG A 25 -3.05 -12.26 -5.51
CA ARG A 25 -3.30 -13.50 -4.74
C ARG A 25 -3.78 -13.28 -3.30
N TYR A 26 -3.38 -12.19 -2.65
CA TYR A 26 -3.73 -11.95 -1.23
C TYR A 26 -4.77 -10.85 -1.05
N LEU A 27 -5.51 -10.51 -2.12
CA LEU A 27 -6.64 -9.60 -2.01
C LEU A 27 -7.88 -10.29 -1.45
N THR A 28 -8.61 -9.55 -0.64
CA THR A 28 -9.91 -9.94 -0.09
C THR A 28 -10.78 -8.69 0.08
N THR A 29 -12.07 -8.88 0.32
CA THR A 29 -12.98 -7.80 0.73
C THR A 29 -13.31 -7.87 2.23
N ASP A 30 -12.88 -8.94 2.91
CA ASP A 30 -13.08 -9.15 4.34
C ASP A 30 -11.98 -8.43 5.13
N HIS A 31 -12.38 -7.42 5.90
CA HIS A 31 -11.47 -6.58 6.69
C HIS A 31 -10.76 -7.36 7.80
N ASN A 32 -11.45 -8.30 8.46
CA ASN A 32 -10.91 -9.04 9.59
C ASN A 32 -9.71 -9.92 9.19
N ARG A 33 -9.61 -10.31 7.91
CA ARG A 33 -8.53 -11.16 7.40
C ARG A 33 -7.20 -10.44 7.20
N VAL A 34 -7.20 -9.11 7.27
CA VAL A 34 -6.03 -8.28 6.93
C VAL A 34 -5.60 -7.37 8.07
N LEU A 35 -6.35 -7.35 9.17
CA LEU A 35 -5.96 -6.67 10.41
C LEU A 35 -4.75 -7.36 11.03
N LEU A 36 -3.80 -6.55 11.48
CA LEU A 36 -2.64 -6.96 12.24
C LEU A 36 -2.92 -6.71 13.72
N GLU A 37 -3.04 -7.79 14.48
CA GLU A 37 -3.16 -7.70 15.93
C GLU A 37 -1.92 -7.03 16.53
N GLY A 38 -2.14 -6.04 17.41
CA GLY A 38 -1.07 -5.31 18.10
C GLY A 38 -0.26 -4.37 17.20
N VAL A 39 -0.77 -3.96 16.03
CA VAL A 39 -0.09 -2.97 15.19
C VAL A 39 0.00 -1.61 15.90
N ASP A 40 1.19 -1.01 15.85
CA ASP A 40 1.44 0.35 16.31
C ASP A 40 1.47 1.29 15.09
N ILE A 41 0.31 1.90 14.80
CA ILE A 41 0.14 2.78 13.64
C ILE A 41 0.98 4.04 13.77
N GLN A 42 1.03 4.65 14.95
CA GLN A 42 1.80 5.86 15.19
C GLN A 42 3.30 5.67 14.94
N GLN A 43 3.90 4.58 15.45
CA GLN A 43 5.30 4.28 15.15
C GLN A 43 5.51 3.91 13.68
N THR A 44 4.54 3.24 13.05
CA THR A 44 4.59 2.96 11.61
C THR A 44 4.54 4.24 10.78
N LEU A 45 3.73 5.22 11.17
CA LEU A 45 3.64 6.53 10.52
C LEU A 45 4.92 7.35 10.69
N LYS A 46 5.64 7.22 11.82
CA LYS A 46 6.99 7.80 11.96
C LYS A 46 7.97 7.20 10.95
N ILE A 47 7.93 5.88 10.72
CA ILE A 47 8.73 5.23 9.66
C ILE A 47 8.32 5.79 8.29
N ALA A 48 7.01 5.88 8.03
CA ALA A 48 6.49 6.36 6.75
C ALA A 48 6.93 7.80 6.46
N SER A 49 6.83 8.70 7.44
CA SER A 49 7.26 10.10 7.30
C SER A 49 8.73 10.23 6.88
N VAL A 50 9.64 9.58 7.62
CA VAL A 50 11.08 9.61 7.32
C VAL A 50 11.39 8.98 5.96
N GLU A 51 10.73 7.88 5.62
CA GLU A 51 11.00 7.16 4.38
C GLU A 51 10.42 7.84 3.14
N MET A 52 9.22 8.41 3.24
CA MET A 52 8.61 9.18 2.16
C MET A 52 9.45 10.42 1.87
N GLU A 53 9.93 11.12 2.90
CA GLU A 53 10.84 12.26 2.73
C GLU A 53 12.10 11.86 1.97
N ARG A 54 12.78 10.81 2.44
CA ARG A 54 14.01 10.29 1.82
C ARG A 54 13.80 9.78 0.40
N LYS A 55 12.61 9.25 0.11
CA LYS A 55 12.25 8.70 -1.20
C LYS A 55 11.39 9.64 -2.04
N THR A 56 11.30 10.92 -1.70
CA THR A 56 10.50 11.89 -2.46
C THR A 56 10.82 11.80 -3.96
N GLY A 57 9.79 11.59 -4.78
CA GLY A 57 9.91 11.43 -6.23
C GLY A 57 10.53 10.10 -6.72
N ARG A 58 10.82 9.13 -5.84
CA ARG A 58 11.33 7.79 -6.18
C ARG A 58 10.21 6.75 -6.14
N LEU A 59 10.36 5.72 -6.98
CA LEU A 59 9.42 4.61 -7.07
C LEU A 59 9.26 3.89 -5.71
N GLY A 60 8.01 3.66 -5.30
CA GLY A 60 7.65 2.94 -4.09
C GLY A 60 7.69 3.79 -2.82
N SER A 61 7.68 5.12 -2.95
CA SER A 61 7.53 6.05 -1.81
C SER A 61 6.13 6.00 -1.21
N SER A 62 5.10 5.75 -2.02
CA SER A 62 3.71 5.58 -1.53
C SER A 62 3.50 4.35 -0.64
N LEU A 63 4.38 3.35 -0.77
CA LEU A 63 4.17 2.03 -0.15
C LEU A 63 4.17 2.07 1.37
N PHE A 64 4.81 3.06 2.00
CA PHE A 64 4.84 3.19 3.45
C PHE A 64 3.46 3.54 4.04
N ILE A 65 2.62 4.25 3.30
CA ILE A 65 1.22 4.48 3.68
C ILE A 65 0.33 3.32 3.20
N TRP A 66 0.59 2.80 1.99
CA TRP A 66 -0.23 1.73 1.42
C TRP A 66 -0.27 0.46 2.28
N VAL A 67 0.83 0.08 2.95
CA VAL A 67 0.87 -1.14 3.78
C VAL A 67 0.03 -1.09 5.05
N ILE A 68 -0.42 0.09 5.47
CA ILE A 68 -1.31 0.24 6.64
C ILE A 68 -2.74 0.60 6.28
N ARG A 69 -3.08 0.71 4.99
CA ARG A 69 -4.40 1.18 4.53
C ARG A 69 -5.61 0.39 4.99
N ASP A 70 -5.39 -0.86 5.38
CA ASP A 70 -6.42 -1.77 5.83
C ASP A 70 -6.47 -1.91 7.36
N GLN A 71 -5.63 -1.18 8.10
CA GLN A 71 -5.63 -1.23 9.55
C GLN A 71 -6.67 -0.28 10.13
N ASN A 72 -7.08 -0.53 11.37
CA ASN A 72 -7.89 0.43 12.11
C ASN A 72 -7.02 1.64 12.45
N ILE A 73 -7.50 2.82 12.11
CA ILE A 73 -6.83 4.10 12.36
C ILE A 73 -7.74 4.99 13.21
N THR A 74 -7.13 5.80 14.05
CA THR A 74 -7.79 6.86 14.82
C THR A 74 -7.83 8.18 14.02
N PRO A 75 -8.59 9.20 14.46
CA PRO A 75 -8.53 10.53 13.86
C PRO A 75 -7.13 11.17 13.88
N ASP A 76 -6.33 10.87 14.91
CA ASP A 76 -4.96 11.37 15.02
C ASP A 76 -4.05 10.70 13.97
N ASP A 77 -4.18 9.37 13.81
CA ASP A 77 -3.49 8.64 12.73
C ASP A 77 -3.90 9.19 11.35
N ALA A 78 -5.20 9.42 11.17
CA ALA A 78 -5.77 9.94 9.92
C ALA A 78 -5.24 11.34 9.59
N SER A 79 -5.03 12.19 10.59
CA SER A 79 -4.48 13.54 10.43
C SER A 79 -3.05 13.47 9.88
N VAL A 80 -2.22 12.61 10.47
CA VAL A 80 -0.84 12.38 9.98
C VAL A 80 -0.83 11.80 8.57
N VAL A 81 -1.75 10.87 8.25
CA VAL A 81 -1.90 10.34 6.88
C VAL A 81 -2.28 11.45 5.90
N ALA A 82 -3.21 12.34 6.25
CA ALA A 82 -3.63 13.44 5.40
C ALA A 82 -2.47 14.43 5.14
N GLU A 83 -1.69 14.76 6.17
CA GLU A 83 -0.49 15.59 6.03
C GLU A 83 0.54 14.96 5.10
N LEU A 84 0.84 13.67 5.28
CA LEU A 84 1.77 12.94 4.41
C LEU A 84 1.25 12.87 2.97
N TYR A 85 -0.05 12.66 2.79
CA TYR A 85 -0.67 12.70 1.46
C TYR A 85 -0.45 14.06 0.79
N GLN A 86 -0.86 15.15 1.44
CA GLN A 86 -0.76 16.51 0.90
C GLN A 86 0.69 16.90 0.62
N LYS A 87 1.62 16.54 1.51
CA LYS A 87 3.05 16.84 1.36
C LYS A 87 3.67 16.18 0.12
N TYR A 88 3.24 14.96 -0.22
CA TYR A 88 3.97 14.13 -1.20
C TYR A 88 3.23 13.86 -2.51
N ILE A 89 1.89 13.86 -2.56
CA ILE A 89 1.10 13.40 -3.71
C ILE A 89 1.52 14.08 -5.03
N ASP A 90 1.78 15.39 -5.02
CA ASP A 90 2.16 16.14 -6.23
C ASP A 90 3.61 15.91 -6.67
N SER A 91 4.46 15.42 -5.78
CA SER A 91 5.85 15.07 -6.10
C SER A 91 5.99 13.70 -6.78
N LEU A 92 4.92 12.89 -6.77
CA LEU A 92 4.92 11.53 -7.30
C LEU A 92 4.90 11.54 -8.84
N LYS A 93 6.01 11.12 -9.45
CA LYS A 93 6.19 11.17 -10.91
C LYS A 93 5.60 9.98 -11.66
N ASN A 94 5.24 8.90 -10.97
CA ASN A 94 4.87 7.64 -11.60
C ASN A 94 3.46 7.19 -11.18
N LYS A 95 2.76 6.55 -12.13
CA LYS A 95 1.40 6.04 -11.92
C LYS A 95 1.30 5.05 -10.77
N PHE A 96 2.34 4.24 -10.56
CA PHE A 96 2.37 3.25 -9.50
C PHE A 96 2.21 3.90 -8.12
N ASP A 97 3.00 4.92 -7.80
CA ASP A 97 2.95 5.58 -6.51
C ASP A 97 1.66 6.39 -6.33
N VAL A 98 1.22 7.10 -7.37
CA VAL A 98 -0.05 7.83 -7.30
C VAL A 98 -1.20 6.84 -7.06
N TRP A 99 -1.25 5.71 -7.77
CA TRP A 99 -2.29 4.69 -7.56
C TRP A 99 -2.25 4.11 -6.14
N HIS A 100 -1.08 3.71 -5.64
CA HIS A 100 -0.99 3.09 -4.31
C HIS A 100 -1.33 4.09 -3.20
N LEU A 101 -0.95 5.37 -3.35
CA LEU A 101 -1.28 6.37 -2.36
C LEU A 101 -2.78 6.70 -2.36
N THR A 102 -3.41 6.90 -3.53
CA THR A 102 -4.85 7.17 -3.61
C THR A 102 -5.70 5.98 -3.16
N TRP A 103 -5.26 4.75 -3.45
CA TRP A 103 -5.89 3.54 -2.92
C TRP A 103 -5.76 3.46 -1.40
N ALA A 104 -4.62 3.85 -0.84
CA ALA A 104 -4.46 3.87 0.61
C ALA A 104 -5.47 4.80 1.29
N ILE A 105 -5.61 6.02 0.78
CA ILE A 105 -6.59 7.00 1.30
C ILE A 105 -8.01 6.48 1.18
N SER A 106 -8.40 5.93 0.02
CA SER A 106 -9.76 5.42 -0.19
C SER A 106 -10.09 4.26 0.77
N ASN A 107 -9.18 3.32 0.99
CA ASN A 107 -9.42 2.23 1.93
C ASN A 107 -9.58 2.74 3.37
N MET A 108 -8.70 3.66 3.81
CA MET A 108 -8.77 4.24 5.15
C MET A 108 -10.08 5.03 5.34
N TYR A 109 -10.46 5.88 4.39
CA TYR A 109 -11.70 6.65 4.44
C TYR A 109 -12.94 5.75 4.47
N LYS A 110 -13.02 4.76 3.57
CA LYS A 110 -14.19 3.87 3.46
C LYS A 110 -14.32 2.91 4.65
N SER A 111 -13.22 2.61 5.35
CA SER A 111 -13.21 1.72 6.52
C SER A 111 -13.30 2.45 7.84
N GLY A 112 -13.02 3.76 7.85
CA GLY A 112 -13.06 4.60 9.03
C GLY A 112 -14.49 4.89 9.48
N ASP A 113 -14.62 5.24 10.76
CA ASP A 113 -15.84 5.85 11.28
C ASP A 113 -15.98 7.31 10.80
N ASP A 114 -17.04 7.98 11.24
CA ASP A 114 -17.33 9.36 10.81
C ASP A 114 -16.26 10.36 11.23
N SER A 115 -15.56 10.11 12.35
CA SER A 115 -14.48 10.98 12.82
C SER A 115 -13.23 10.86 11.95
N VAL A 116 -12.87 9.64 11.54
CA VAL A 116 -11.79 9.39 10.58
C VAL A 116 -12.14 9.96 9.20
N LYS A 117 -13.39 9.78 8.74
CA LYS A 117 -13.86 10.31 7.46
C LYS A 117 -13.79 11.83 7.43
N ALA A 118 -14.23 12.51 8.49
CA ALA A 118 -14.18 13.97 8.57
C ALA A 118 -12.75 14.51 8.38
N VAL A 119 -11.75 13.83 8.96
CA VAL A 119 -10.34 14.19 8.80
C VAL A 119 -9.83 13.92 7.38
N LEU A 120 -10.18 12.75 6.81
CA LEU A 120 -9.68 12.33 5.50
C LEU A 120 -10.45 12.92 4.30
N GLN A 121 -11.59 13.58 4.50
CA GLN A 121 -12.52 13.99 3.44
C GLN A 121 -11.80 14.70 2.27
N ALA A 122 -11.05 15.78 2.56
CA ALA A 122 -10.42 16.58 1.51
C ALA A 122 -9.39 15.79 0.69
N VAL A 123 -8.59 14.93 1.33
CA VAL A 123 -7.59 14.10 0.64
C VAL A 123 -8.23 12.91 -0.07
N TYR A 124 -9.37 12.43 0.42
CA TYR A 124 -10.18 11.41 -0.24
C TYR A 124 -10.78 11.95 -1.54
N ASP A 125 -11.35 13.15 -1.52
CA ASP A 125 -11.94 13.78 -2.72
C ASP A 125 -10.88 14.00 -3.81
N ASP A 126 -9.67 14.46 -3.45
CA ASP A 126 -8.56 14.54 -4.39
C ASP A 126 -8.10 13.16 -4.90
N ALA A 127 -8.05 12.16 -4.01
CA ALA A 127 -7.68 10.79 -4.37
C ALA A 127 -8.64 10.16 -5.39
N VAL A 128 -9.95 10.39 -5.25
CA VAL A 128 -11.00 9.97 -6.19
C VAL A 128 -10.73 10.50 -7.59
N VAL A 129 -10.50 11.81 -7.71
CA VAL A 129 -10.25 12.48 -9.00
C VAL A 129 -8.95 11.99 -9.65
N ARG A 130 -7.89 11.80 -8.86
CA ARG A 130 -6.60 11.30 -9.38
C ARG A 130 -6.68 9.86 -9.85
N ALA A 131 -7.42 9.02 -9.14
CA ALA A 131 -7.63 7.63 -9.52
C ALA A 131 -8.45 7.51 -10.81
N GLU A 132 -9.52 8.29 -10.94
CA GLU A 132 -10.35 8.36 -12.14
C GLU A 132 -9.51 8.72 -13.38
N LYS A 133 -8.63 9.73 -13.27
CA LYS A 133 -7.70 10.13 -14.34
C LYS A 133 -6.76 9.00 -14.78
N GLN A 134 -6.41 8.07 -13.89
CA GLN A 134 -5.56 6.93 -14.25
C GLN A 134 -6.32 5.80 -14.95
N LYS A 135 -7.65 5.71 -14.78
CA LYS A 135 -8.53 4.68 -15.32
C LYS A 135 -8.17 3.26 -14.87
N GLY A 136 -8.98 2.28 -15.30
CA GLY A 136 -8.68 0.87 -15.14
C GLY A 136 -8.64 0.42 -13.68
N LEU A 137 -7.59 -0.32 -13.30
CA LEU A 137 -7.50 -0.88 -11.95
C LEU A 137 -7.31 0.20 -10.88
N ALA A 138 -6.64 1.30 -11.19
CA ALA A 138 -6.44 2.39 -10.23
C ALA A 138 -7.77 3.04 -9.84
N ASP A 139 -8.57 3.38 -10.84
CA ASP A 139 -9.93 3.88 -10.68
C ASP A 139 -10.80 2.86 -9.93
N LYS A 140 -10.82 1.59 -10.37
CA LYS A 140 -11.62 0.54 -9.72
C LYS A 140 -11.30 0.34 -8.23
N MET A 141 -10.03 0.40 -7.83
CA MET A 141 -9.63 0.19 -6.43
C MET A 141 -10.02 1.35 -5.52
N VAL A 142 -10.15 2.57 -6.07
CA VAL A 142 -10.48 3.78 -5.31
C VAL A 142 -11.97 4.09 -5.37
N ASN A 143 -12.57 4.03 -6.55
CA ASN A 143 -13.92 4.50 -6.85
C ASN A 143 -14.94 3.36 -6.99
N GLY A 144 -14.48 2.11 -7.02
CA GLY A 144 -15.38 0.95 -7.07
C GLY A 144 -16.18 0.75 -5.79
N GLU A 145 -17.28 0.00 -5.91
CA GLU A 145 -18.16 -0.40 -4.81
C GLU A 145 -17.45 -1.33 -3.81
N LYS A 146 -16.56 -2.18 -4.29
CA LYS A 146 -15.82 -3.13 -3.46
C LYS A 146 -14.59 -2.48 -2.86
N ILE A 147 -14.42 -2.62 -1.54
CA ILE A 147 -13.18 -2.26 -0.85
C ILE A 147 -12.23 -3.46 -0.94
N TYR A 148 -11.22 -3.35 -1.79
CA TYR A 148 -10.19 -4.38 -1.93
C TYR A 148 -9.09 -4.16 -0.91
N ARG A 149 -8.79 -5.22 -0.15
CA ARG A 149 -7.91 -5.20 1.01
C ARG A 149 -6.84 -6.28 0.92
N GLY A 150 -5.79 -6.17 1.71
CA GLY A 150 -4.71 -7.15 1.82
C GLY A 150 -3.57 -6.91 0.84
N ASP A 151 -2.55 -7.75 0.85
CA ASP A 151 -1.41 -7.54 -0.03
C ASP A 151 -1.80 -7.86 -1.49
N ALA A 152 -1.48 -7.00 -2.47
CA ALA A 152 -1.68 -7.37 -3.87
C ALA A 152 -0.89 -8.64 -4.22
N HIS A 153 0.39 -8.68 -3.84
CA HIS A 153 1.27 -9.82 -4.06
C HIS A 153 2.33 -9.94 -2.94
N SER A 154 3.19 -10.96 -3.03
CA SER A 154 4.22 -11.27 -2.02
C SER A 154 5.17 -10.10 -1.71
N GLY A 155 5.38 -9.20 -2.68
CA GLY A 155 6.19 -7.99 -2.53
C GLY A 155 5.59 -7.02 -1.51
N GLY A 156 4.28 -6.79 -1.54
CA GLY A 156 3.57 -5.97 -0.55
C GLY A 156 3.72 -6.55 0.87
N ARG A 157 3.54 -7.87 1.00
CA ARG A 157 3.72 -8.58 2.27
C ARG A 157 5.13 -8.46 2.83
N ALA A 158 6.14 -8.63 1.97
CA ALA A 158 7.54 -8.48 2.36
C ALA A 158 7.86 -7.04 2.76
N PHE A 159 7.26 -6.05 2.08
CA PHE A 159 7.40 -4.65 2.43
C PHE A 159 6.76 -4.34 3.78
N ALA A 160 5.54 -4.82 4.04
CA ALA A 160 4.85 -4.62 5.31
C ALA A 160 5.68 -5.16 6.49
N ARG A 161 6.21 -6.39 6.38
CA ARG A 161 7.09 -6.99 7.40
C ARG A 161 8.35 -6.16 7.71
N LYS A 162 8.84 -5.40 6.73
CA LYS A 162 10.04 -4.57 6.88
C LYS A 162 9.76 -3.17 7.44
N HIS A 163 8.51 -2.70 7.44
CA HIS A 163 8.21 -1.29 7.71
C HIS A 163 7.03 -1.04 8.65
N VAL A 164 6.16 -2.02 8.86
CA VAL A 164 5.07 -1.92 9.84
C VAL A 164 5.56 -2.37 11.21
N VAL A 165 5.19 -1.62 12.24
CA VAL A 165 5.53 -1.87 13.63
C VAL A 165 4.43 -2.71 14.28
N VAL A 166 4.79 -3.91 14.76
CA VAL A 166 3.90 -4.84 15.47
C VAL A 166 4.69 -5.44 16.64
N PRO A 167 4.71 -4.79 17.81
CA PRO A 167 5.44 -5.27 18.98
C PRO A 167 5.01 -6.69 19.37
N GLY A 168 5.98 -7.54 19.71
CA GLY A 168 5.75 -8.95 20.06
C GLY A 168 5.67 -9.88 18.84
N ASN A 169 5.38 -9.38 17.64
CA ASN A 169 5.37 -10.18 16.42
C ASN A 169 6.71 -10.07 15.67
N LYS A 170 7.59 -11.06 15.88
CA LYS A 170 8.96 -11.09 15.30
C LYS A 170 9.04 -11.05 13.77
N LYS A 171 7.92 -11.19 13.06
CA LYS A 171 7.87 -11.05 11.59
C LYS A 171 7.88 -9.58 11.13
N TYR A 172 7.68 -8.63 12.05
CA TYR A 172 7.52 -7.20 11.79
C TYR A 172 8.54 -6.35 12.57
N GLN A 173 8.53 -5.04 12.36
CA GLN A 173 9.35 -4.12 13.14
C GLN A 173 8.83 -4.07 14.58
N GLN A 174 9.72 -3.94 15.56
CA GLN A 174 9.32 -3.91 16.98
C GLN A 174 9.18 -2.48 17.52
N SER A 175 9.90 -1.51 16.95
CA SER A 175 9.73 -0.09 17.22
C SER A 175 10.35 0.76 16.11
N PHE A 176 9.99 2.04 16.08
CA PHE A 176 10.64 3.05 15.25
C PHE A 176 12.14 3.15 15.56
N ASP A 177 12.52 3.21 16.83
CA ASP A 177 13.94 3.31 17.22
C ASP A 177 14.76 2.11 16.75
N GLN A 178 14.20 0.90 16.84
CA GLN A 178 14.84 -0.30 16.34
C GLN A 178 15.00 -0.26 14.82
N TYR A 179 13.99 0.24 14.11
CA TYR A 179 14.05 0.45 12.67
C TYR A 179 15.20 1.41 12.31
N MET A 180 15.26 2.57 12.97
CA MET A 180 16.31 3.58 12.74
C MET A 180 17.71 3.05 13.07
N LYS A 181 17.88 2.35 14.20
CA LYS A 181 19.16 1.73 14.57
C LYS A 181 19.66 0.73 13.52
N ARG A 182 18.79 -0.15 13.01
CA ARG A 182 19.17 -1.09 11.94
C ARG A 182 19.58 -0.39 10.65
N LYS A 183 18.92 0.72 10.34
CA LYS A 183 19.15 1.46 9.10
C LYS A 183 20.43 2.32 9.14
N HIS A 184 20.81 2.81 10.32
CA HIS A 184 22.03 3.60 10.52
C HIS A 184 23.25 2.76 10.95
N GLY A 185 23.03 1.50 11.34
CA GLY A 185 24.09 0.54 11.66
C GLY A 185 24.56 -0.32 10.48
N THR A 186 24.15 0.02 9.26
CA THR A 186 24.58 -0.56 7.98
C THR A 186 25.02 0.56 7.04
#